data_AF-A0A3P7NP78-F1
#
_entry.id   AF-A0A3P7NP78-F1
#
_cell.length_a   1.000
_cell.length_b   1.000
_cell.length_c   1.000
_cell.angle_alpha   90.00
_cell.angle_beta   90.00
_cell.angle_gamma   90.00
#
_symmetry.space_group_name_H-M   'P 1'
#
loop_
_entity.id
_entity.type
_entity.pdbx_description
1 polymer ?
#
loop_
_entity_poly.entity_id
_entity_poly.type
_entity_poly.pdbx_seq_one_letter_code
_entity_poly.pdbx_strand_id
1 'polypeptide(L)' 'MLKEDENVTDLHAVEDAFVPVIKLKYAGIELDILFARLALKVSVFQ' A
#
# COMPACT_ATOMS: atom_id res chain seq x y z
N MET A 1 -9.72 -6.09 -3.73
CA MET A 1 -9.66 -4.62 -3.96
C MET A 1 -8.65 -4.21 -5.02
N LEU A 2 -7.31 -4.14 -4.79
CA LEU A 2 -6.38 -3.68 -5.86
C LEU A 2 -6.31 -4.60 -7.08
N LYS A 3 -6.37 -5.93 -6.88
CA LYS A 3 -6.37 -6.92 -7.97
C LYS A 3 -7.67 -6.97 -8.78
N GLU A 4 -8.74 -6.35 -8.28
CA GLU A 4 -10.07 -6.40 -8.89
C GLU A 4 -10.37 -5.14 -9.74
N ASP A 5 -9.52 -4.12 -9.65
CA ASP A 5 -9.70 -2.86 -10.37
C ASP A 5 -9.02 -2.92 -11.75
N GLU A 6 -9.79 -2.67 -12.82
CA GLU A 6 -9.32 -2.72 -14.21
C GLU A 6 -8.26 -1.67 -14.54
N ASN A 7 -8.14 -0.61 -13.74
CA ASN A 7 -7.14 0.44 -13.95
C ASN A 7 -5.76 0.05 -13.38
N VAL A 8 -5.68 -1.05 -12.64
CA VAL A 8 -4.46 -1.53 -12.00
C VAL A 8 -3.72 -2.48 -12.94
N THR A 9 -2.50 -2.10 -13.30
CA THR A 9 -1.56 -2.94 -14.04
C THR A 9 -0.24 -3.06 -13.29
N ASP A 10 0.59 -4.02 -13.67
CA ASP A 10 1.93 -4.24 -13.10
C ASP A 10 1.96 -4.38 -11.56
N LEU A 11 0.87 -4.85 -10.94
CA LEU A 11 0.74 -4.97 -9.50
C LEU A 11 1.62 -6.10 -8.93
N HIS A 12 2.58 -5.74 -8.08
CA HIS A 12 3.42 -6.68 -7.34
C HIS A 12 3.88 -6.10 -6.00
N ALA A 13 4.13 -6.98 -5.03
CA ALA A 13 4.70 -6.61 -3.75
C ALA A 13 6.21 -6.84 -3.76
N VAL A 14 6.96 -5.98 -3.08
CA VAL A 14 8.39 -6.13 -2.84
C VAL A 14 8.60 -6.19 -1.33
N GLU A 15 8.69 -7.41 -0.81
CA GLU A 15 8.83 -7.67 0.62
C GLU A 15 10.29 -7.66 1.10
N ASP A 16 11.22 -8.08 0.24
CA ASP A 16 12.66 -8.18 0.56
C ASP A 16 13.43 -6.86 0.45
N ALA A 17 12.72 -5.73 0.34
CA ALA A 17 13.33 -4.40 0.33
C ALA A 17 13.59 -3.87 1.75
N PHE A 18 14.49 -2.90 1.88
CA PHE A 18 14.75 -2.21 3.16
C PHE A 18 13.46 -1.64 3.79
N VAL A 19 12.53 -1.17 2.94
CA VAL A 19 11.16 -0.81 3.33
C VAL A 19 10.21 -1.58 2.41
N PRO A 20 9.31 -2.43 2.95
CA PRO A 20 8.32 -3.13 2.16
C PRO A 20 7.39 -2.16 1.42
N VAL A 21 7.14 -2.44 0.14
CA VAL A 21 6.35 -1.57 -0.76
C VAL A 21 5.48 -2.41 -1.69
N ILE A 22 4.33 -1.88 -2.08
CA ILE A 22 3.52 -2.39 -3.19
C ILE A 22 3.76 -1.48 -4.38
N LYS A 23 4.11 -2.06 -5.52
CA LYS A 23 4.33 -1.37 -6.78
C LYS A 23 3.19 -1.68 -7.74
N LEU A 24 2.69 -0.68 -8.44
CA LEU A 24 1.72 -0.85 -9.51
C LEU A 24 1.77 0.33 -10.48
N LYS A 25 1.07 0.19 -11.61
CA LYS A 25 0.60 1.30 -12.41
C LYS A 25 -0.91 1.44 -12.22
N TYR A 26 -1.36 2.65 -11.94
CA TYR A 26 -2.78 2.99 -11.88
C TYR A 26 -3.11 4.01 -12.95
N ALA A 27 -3.98 3.66 -13.90
CA ALA A 27 -4.31 4.51 -15.05
C ALA A 27 -3.07 5.03 -15.81
N GLY A 28 -2.03 4.19 -15.91
CA GLY A 28 -0.75 4.52 -16.58
C GLY A 28 0.25 5.29 -15.72
N ILE A 29 -0.07 5.62 -14.46
CA ILE A 29 0.82 6.32 -13.52
C ILE A 29 1.51 5.30 -12.62
N GLU A 30 2.84 5.33 -12.57
CA GLU A 30 3.62 4.47 -11.66
C GLU A 30 3.47 4.94 -10.21
N LEU A 31 3.14 3.99 -9.32
CA LEU A 31 2.91 4.22 -7.90
C LEU A 31 3.70 3.24 -7.04
N ASP A 32 4.37 3.79 -6.03
CA ASP A 32 5.02 3.05 -4.94
C ASP A 32 4.24 3.32 -3.65
N ILE A 33 3.49 2.34 -3.18
CA ILE A 33 2.64 2.45 -1.99
C ILE A 33 3.35 1.84 -0.79
N LEU A 34 3.65 2.70 0.19
CA LEU A 34 4.20 2.29 1.49
C LEU A 34 3.06 2.06 2.50
N PHE A 35 3.33 1.24 3.52
CA PHE A 35 2.40 1.01 4.61
C PHE A 35 3.08 1.15 5.98
N ALA A 36 2.39 1.78 6.93
CA ALA A 36 2.83 1.90 8.32
C ALA A 36 1.64 1.70 9.27
N ARG A 37 1.87 0.96 10.35
CA ARG A 37 0.90 0.80 11.43
C ARG A 37 1.17 1.84 12.52
N LEU A 38 0.21 2.74 12.74
CA LEU A 38 0.31 3.76 13.79
C LEU A 38 -0.06 3.16 15.17
N ALA A 39 0.74 3.47 16.20
CA ALA A 39 0.48 3.09 17.58
C ALA A 39 -0.40 4.15 18.28
N LEU A 40 -1.64 4.30 17.82
CA LEU A 40 -2.57 5.29 18.39
C LEU A 40 -3.10 4.80 19.74
N LYS A 41 -2.97 5.65 20.77
CA LYS A 41 -3.58 5.41 22.08
C LYS A 41 -5.05 5.77 22.01
N VAL A 42 -5.94 4.80 22.23
CA VAL A 42 -7.36 5.07 22.44
C VAL A 42 -7.51 5.66 23.84
N SER A 43 -7.71 6.97 23.93
CA SER A 43 -8.11 7.62 25.17
C SER A 43 -9.61 7.41 25.35
N VAL A 44 -10.00 6.41 26.14
CA VAL A 44 -11.35 6.32 26.69
C VAL A 44 -11.37 7.22 27.93
N PHE A 45 -12.27 8.21 27.97
CA PHE A 45 -12.55 8.95 29.20
C PHE A 45 -13.09 7.96 30.24
N GLN A 46 -12.36 7.76 31.34
CA GLN A 46 -12.83 7.10 32.56
C GLN A 46 -13.52 8.11 33.47
#